data_AF-A0A5S9IKN9-F1
#
_entry.id   AF-A0A5S9IKN9-F1
#
_cell.length_a   1.000
_cell.length_b   1.000
_cell.length_c   1.000
_cell.angle_alpha   90.00
_cell.angle_beta   90.00
_cell.angle_gamma   90.00
#
_symmetry.space_group_name_H-M   'P 1'
#
loop_
_entity.id
_entity.type
_entity.pdbx_description
1 polymer ?
#
loop_
_entity_poly.entity_id
_entity_poly.type
_entity_poly.pdbx_seq_one_letter_code
_entity_poly.pdbx_strand_id
1 'polypeptide(L)'
;MSSQEPNKIYKANKGAGCFVYIVYAGLFVFLLLVAIGLTLMGLEKQFGKVSDTMSNVLLVVSGIMFLAILYFCFAHYRKRASFFITLESDHIVIGNNKQSQQVKYEDIKSLQFLRNKKQEKLSQMVIKLSNGVTHKVPPISNVNNLWHNIISRVDRTILDRCTIEVDNGNHVVFHDDNQRRVIMGILAVCFSILAIVGIVELPKAIATKEWKMIAKTVFLVFAAIGTTSEFIFMRNSGIIVSQDGVAGARKKNITFPWEQIKSVEKNDMGVVLHTQNNTKLTISERAENFFLFLHFIQGFISTKCFDKDMAFPLAIRIDDSDFRIDVDLVRILNRWSWKFTTNGLKEYNHREICFTLRMETSETCDQLPSQVLDMLKWLYKGLANEEQMTARNMSSFPEPGLLAREDWAGLIYSNQKDILCALLVTKHEYTNAMLYGSQRILNRLGELYRYFPNPHWNDRFRTEVAYENEEPVAKPTVRFLDGVTTALYKNDCELHIKLSKSTPGGLDELLEVKSDQPKALSFNTHTTEEADCALMWYPGQEGLFAIDRHNSQKKNMTGCFVMFLPHAEEKQTIGLYEDGFTVFVRPDTYAEMIVAISEKQHYQWQDDNGKRLFIDFVDD
;
A
#
# COMPACT_ATOMS: atom_id res chain seq x y z
N MET A 1 61.16 4.83 10.34
CA MET A 1 61.12 3.53 9.62
C MET A 1 59.68 3.31 9.20
N SER A 2 59.25 3.89 8.08
CA SER A 2 59.42 3.41 6.70
C SER A 2 58.55 2.19 6.37
N SER A 3 57.56 2.43 5.49
CA SER A 3 57.11 1.57 4.38
C SER A 3 56.68 0.13 4.73
N GLN A 4 55.53 -0.37 4.30
CA GLN A 4 55.00 -0.31 2.95
C GLN A 4 53.47 -0.48 2.95
N GLU A 5 52.78 0.40 2.20
CA GLU A 5 51.46 0.11 1.64
C GLU A 5 51.61 -0.97 0.56
N PRO A 6 50.71 -1.97 0.52
CA PRO A 6 50.20 -2.41 -0.76
C PRO A 6 48.67 -2.39 -0.81
N ASN A 7 48.15 -2.03 -1.98
CA ASN A 7 46.77 -2.16 -2.45
C ASN A 7 45.80 -1.00 -2.17
N LYS A 8 46.25 0.21 -2.49
CA LYS A 8 45.41 1.21 -3.19
C LYS A 8 45.41 0.89 -4.69
N ILE A 9 44.57 -0.02 -5.15
CA ILE A 9 43.97 -0.08 -6.52
C ILE A 9 42.89 -1.16 -6.41
N TYR A 10 41.67 -0.78 -6.03
CA TYR A 10 40.39 -1.43 -6.40
C TYR A 10 39.26 -0.57 -5.82
N LYS A 11 39.32 0.74 -6.07
CA LYS A 11 38.24 1.69 -5.77
C LYS A 11 37.79 2.33 -7.07
N ALA A 12 36.97 1.59 -7.81
CA ALA A 12 36.07 2.14 -8.81
C ALA A 12 34.93 1.16 -9.11
N ASN A 13 33.72 1.61 -8.81
CA ASN A 13 32.57 1.48 -9.69
C ASN A 13 31.92 0.11 -9.99
N LYS A 14 31.02 -0.34 -9.10
CA LYS A 14 29.92 -1.24 -9.52
C LYS A 14 29.00 -0.58 -10.56
N GLY A 15 28.81 0.75 -10.51
CA GLY A 15 28.05 1.52 -11.51
C GLY A 15 28.71 1.60 -12.89
N ALA A 16 30.04 1.66 -12.95
CA ALA A 16 30.77 1.58 -14.22
C ALA A 16 30.76 0.15 -14.77
N GLY A 17 30.60 -0.89 -13.95
CA GLY A 17 30.35 -2.24 -14.46
C GLY A 17 29.12 -2.30 -15.39
N CYS A 18 27.99 -1.73 -14.97
CA CYS A 18 26.79 -1.64 -15.81
C CYS A 18 27.01 -0.77 -17.05
N PHE A 19 27.65 0.39 -16.88
CA PHE A 19 27.93 1.30 -18.00
C PHE A 19 28.88 0.65 -19.02
N VAL A 20 29.92 -0.04 -18.57
CA VAL A 20 30.84 -0.85 -19.39
C VAL A 20 30.05 -1.93 -20.11
N TYR A 21 29.17 -2.69 -19.45
CA TYR A 21 28.36 -3.70 -20.14
C TYR A 21 27.44 -3.10 -21.22
N ILE A 22 26.80 -1.96 -20.96
CA ILE A 22 25.94 -1.28 -21.93
C ILE A 22 26.77 -0.75 -23.11
N VAL A 23 27.93 -0.13 -22.82
CA VAL A 23 28.83 0.41 -23.85
C VAL A 23 29.46 -0.70 -24.69
N TYR A 24 29.92 -1.80 -24.08
CA TYR A 24 30.50 -2.93 -24.81
C TYR A 24 29.43 -3.71 -25.60
N ALA A 25 28.22 -3.88 -25.07
CA ALA A 25 27.11 -4.48 -25.82
C ALA A 25 26.72 -3.58 -27.00
N GLY A 26 26.61 -2.27 -26.79
CA GLY A 26 26.35 -1.31 -27.86
C GLY A 26 27.45 -1.29 -28.92
N LEU A 27 28.71 -1.28 -28.51
CA LEU A 27 29.86 -1.34 -29.42
C LEU A 27 29.93 -2.65 -30.19
N PHE A 28 29.66 -3.79 -29.54
CA PHE A 28 29.62 -5.09 -30.20
C PHE A 28 28.54 -5.13 -31.28
N VAL A 29 27.36 -4.58 -30.98
CA VAL A 29 26.24 -4.51 -31.94
C VAL A 29 26.56 -3.59 -33.09
N PHE A 30 27.18 -2.45 -32.81
CA PHE A 30 27.65 -1.55 -33.85
C PHE A 30 28.68 -2.25 -34.77
N LEU A 31 29.67 -2.92 -34.20
CA LEU A 31 30.66 -3.67 -34.98
C LEU A 31 30.04 -4.82 -35.78
N LEU A 32 29.03 -5.50 -35.22
CA LEU A 32 28.28 -6.55 -35.91
C LEU A 32 27.49 -5.98 -37.10
N LEU A 33 26.81 -4.85 -36.91
CA LEU A 33 26.10 -4.17 -38.00
C LEU A 33 27.05 -3.67 -39.09
N VAL A 34 28.23 -3.16 -38.72
CA VAL A 34 29.28 -2.77 -39.67
C VAL A 34 29.81 -3.99 -40.42
N ALA A 35 30.08 -5.10 -39.74
CA ALA A 35 30.53 -6.33 -40.38
C ALA A 35 29.47 -6.89 -41.35
N ILE A 36 28.19 -6.84 -40.97
CA ILE A 36 27.07 -7.22 -41.81
C ILE A 36 26.97 -6.31 -43.04
N GLY A 37 27.08 -4.99 -42.85
CA GLY A 37 27.09 -4.01 -43.95
C GLY A 37 28.25 -4.24 -44.92
N LEU A 38 29.46 -4.49 -44.41
CA LEU A 38 30.63 -4.79 -45.24
C LEU A 38 30.48 -6.12 -45.97
N THR A 39 29.88 -7.13 -45.34
CA THR A 39 29.58 -8.42 -45.97
C THR A 39 28.56 -8.25 -47.09
N LEU A 40 27.51 -7.47 -46.86
CA LEU A 40 26.50 -7.12 -47.86
C LEU A 40 27.11 -6.37 -49.04
N MET A 41 27.97 -5.37 -48.80
CA MET A 41 28.70 -4.66 -49.86
C MET A 41 29.63 -5.58 -50.65
N GLY A 42 30.30 -6.51 -49.98
CA GLY A 42 31.15 -7.52 -50.62
C GLY A 42 30.34 -8.47 -51.51
N LEU A 43 29.20 -8.95 -51.02
CA LEU A 43 28.27 -9.78 -51.77
C LEU A 43 27.68 -9.03 -52.97
N GLU A 44 27.34 -7.74 -52.81
CA GLU A 44 26.83 -6.91 -53.89
C GLU A 44 27.87 -6.72 -55.01
N LYS A 45 29.14 -6.53 -54.63
CA LYS A 45 30.24 -6.41 -55.58
C LYS A 45 30.54 -7.73 -56.30
N GLN A 46 30.34 -8.87 -55.64
CA GLN A 46 30.68 -10.19 -56.18
C GLN A 46 29.53 -10.84 -56.96
N PHE A 47 28.28 -10.57 -56.61
CA PHE A 47 27.09 -11.22 -57.18
C PHE A 47 26.08 -10.26 -57.82
N GLY A 48 26.38 -8.95 -57.88
CA GLY A 48 25.46 -7.93 -58.33
C GLY A 48 24.44 -7.54 -57.26
N LYS A 49 23.44 -6.73 -57.63
CA LYS A 49 22.48 -6.10 -56.70
C LYS A 49 21.85 -7.15 -55.77
N VAL A 50 22.21 -7.09 -54.48
CA VAL A 50 21.63 -7.98 -53.45
C VAL A 50 20.13 -7.72 -53.39
N SER A 51 19.30 -8.77 -53.45
CA SER A 51 17.84 -8.57 -53.40
C SER A 51 17.43 -7.96 -52.06
N ASP A 52 16.42 -7.08 -52.09
CA ASP A 52 15.86 -6.46 -50.87
C ASP A 52 15.45 -7.53 -49.84
N THR A 53 15.03 -8.70 -50.30
CA THR A 53 14.72 -9.88 -49.48
C THR A 53 15.92 -10.33 -48.64
N MET A 54 17.13 -10.40 -49.21
CA MET A 54 18.32 -10.85 -48.48
C MET A 54 18.78 -9.81 -47.45
N SER A 55 18.63 -8.52 -47.77
CA SER A 55 18.91 -7.43 -46.83
C SER A 55 17.95 -7.47 -45.62
N ASN A 56 16.67 -7.72 -45.86
CA ASN A 56 15.66 -7.86 -44.81
C ASN A 56 15.89 -9.10 -43.93
N VAL A 57 16.28 -10.23 -44.51
CA VAL A 57 16.63 -11.44 -43.74
C VAL A 57 17.83 -11.17 -42.83
N LEU A 58 18.87 -10.51 -43.34
CA LEU A 58 20.04 -10.13 -42.54
C LEU A 58 19.67 -9.18 -41.40
N LEU A 59 18.81 -8.19 -41.64
CA LEU A 59 18.33 -7.27 -40.60
C LEU A 59 17.58 -8.01 -39.48
N VAL A 60 16.69 -8.95 -39.84
CA VAL A 60 15.91 -9.74 -38.87
C VAL A 60 16.82 -10.66 -38.06
N VAL A 61 17.76 -11.35 -38.71
CA VAL A 61 18.74 -12.23 -38.02
C VAL A 61 19.60 -11.40 -37.06
N SER A 62 20.02 -10.20 -37.46
CA SER A 62 20.77 -9.25 -36.60
C SER A 62 19.98 -8.87 -35.35
N GLY A 63 18.68 -8.55 -35.51
CA GLY A 63 17.81 -8.18 -34.41
C GLY A 63 17.60 -9.32 -33.41
N ILE A 64 17.43 -10.56 -33.90
CA ILE A 64 17.30 -11.75 -33.05
C ILE A 64 18.59 -12.01 -32.27
N MET A 65 19.74 -11.94 -32.94
CA MET A 65 21.04 -12.10 -32.28
C MET A 65 21.29 -11.04 -31.21
N PHE A 66 20.90 -9.78 -31.47
CA PHE A 66 21.01 -8.70 -30.48
C PHE A 66 20.18 -8.97 -29.23
N LEU A 67 18.92 -9.39 -29.39
CA LEU A 67 18.05 -9.73 -28.26
C LEU A 67 18.61 -10.90 -27.45
N ALA A 68 19.15 -11.92 -28.11
CA ALA A 68 19.79 -13.05 -27.44
C ALA A 68 21.01 -12.61 -26.61
N ILE A 69 21.87 -11.75 -27.17
CA ILE A 69 23.05 -11.21 -26.47
C ILE A 69 22.62 -10.35 -25.26
N LEU A 70 21.66 -9.46 -25.44
CA LEU A 70 21.09 -8.65 -24.34
C LEU A 70 20.54 -9.53 -23.21
N TYR A 71 19.82 -10.59 -23.57
CA TYR A 71 19.30 -11.56 -22.61
C TYR A 71 20.43 -12.29 -21.86
N PHE A 72 21.46 -12.76 -22.56
CA PHE A 72 22.61 -13.41 -21.92
C PHE A 72 23.40 -12.45 -21.01
N CYS A 73 23.61 -11.21 -21.45
CA CYS A 73 24.21 -10.17 -20.62
C CYS A 73 23.37 -9.89 -19.36
N PHE A 74 22.05 -9.83 -19.49
CA PHE A 74 21.12 -9.67 -18.37
C PHE A 74 21.17 -10.86 -17.40
N ALA A 75 21.09 -12.10 -17.90
CA ALA A 75 21.15 -13.31 -17.09
C ALA A 75 22.49 -13.44 -16.33
N HIS A 76 23.60 -13.13 -17.00
CA HIS A 76 24.92 -13.13 -16.39
C HIS A 76 25.10 -11.97 -15.37
N TYR A 77 24.51 -10.81 -15.62
CA TYR A 77 24.48 -9.70 -14.66
C TYR A 77 23.66 -10.04 -13.41
N ARG A 78 22.45 -10.60 -13.57
CA ARG A 78 21.60 -11.04 -12.44
C ARG A 78 22.34 -12.01 -11.51
N LYS A 79 23.09 -12.96 -12.08
CA LYS A 79 23.96 -13.88 -11.31
C LYS A 79 25.11 -13.21 -10.55
N ARG A 80 25.53 -12.01 -10.94
CA ARG A 80 26.62 -11.26 -10.28
C ARG A 80 26.13 -10.13 -9.35
N ALA A 81 24.91 -9.65 -9.59
CA ALA A 81 24.30 -8.56 -8.84
C ALA A 81 23.48 -9.05 -7.63
N SER A 82 23.18 -10.36 -7.54
CA SER A 82 22.62 -10.95 -6.34
C SER A 82 23.64 -10.93 -5.20
N PHE A 83 23.21 -10.38 -4.08
CA PHE A 83 23.87 -10.50 -2.79
C PHE A 83 22.87 -11.22 -1.87
N PHE A 84 23.35 -12.19 -1.12
CA PHE A 84 22.55 -12.92 -0.15
C PHE A 84 22.95 -12.52 1.26
N ILE A 85 21.94 -12.48 2.12
CA ILE A 85 22.11 -12.54 3.57
C ILE A 85 21.62 -13.92 3.98
N THR A 86 22.52 -14.73 4.54
CA THR A 86 22.15 -15.99 5.19
C THR A 86 22.23 -15.78 6.69
N LEU A 87 21.14 -16.11 7.38
CA LEU A 87 21.08 -16.07 8.84
C LEU A 87 21.38 -17.48 9.35
N GLU A 88 22.57 -17.66 9.92
CA GLU A 88 22.95 -18.90 10.60
C GLU A 88 22.68 -18.76 12.10
N SER A 89 22.74 -19.88 12.82
CA SER A 89 22.41 -19.93 14.26
C SER A 89 23.29 -19.03 15.14
N ASP A 90 24.53 -18.75 14.72
CA ASP A 90 25.55 -18.02 15.49
C ASP A 90 26.20 -16.85 14.73
N HIS A 91 25.93 -16.70 13.44
CA HIS A 91 26.49 -15.63 12.60
C HIS A 91 25.59 -15.25 11.41
N ILE A 92 25.91 -14.14 10.75
CA ILE A 92 25.32 -13.72 9.49
C ILE A 92 26.36 -13.88 8.38
N VAL A 93 25.99 -14.52 7.28
CA VAL A 93 26.80 -14.58 6.06
C VAL A 93 26.32 -13.52 5.09
N ILE A 94 27.15 -12.50 4.83
CA ILE A 94 26.85 -11.38 3.93
C ILE A 94 27.77 -11.49 2.73
N GLY A 95 27.23 -11.69 1.53
CA GLY A 95 28.08 -11.73 0.34
C GLY A 95 27.44 -12.21 -0.94
N ASN A 96 28.26 -12.59 -1.90
CA ASN A 96 27.84 -13.28 -3.12
C ASN A 96 28.56 -14.64 -3.22
N ASN A 97 28.21 -15.46 -4.21
CA ASN A 97 28.71 -16.84 -4.34
C ASN A 97 30.24 -16.95 -4.46
N LYS A 98 30.96 -15.83 -4.59
CA LYS A 98 32.42 -15.78 -4.71
C LYS A 98 33.13 -15.15 -3.52
N GLN A 99 32.45 -14.29 -2.77
CA GLN A 99 32.99 -13.59 -1.60
C GLN A 99 31.88 -13.43 -0.57
N SER A 100 31.90 -14.30 0.43
CA SER A 100 31.06 -14.21 1.62
C SER A 100 31.90 -13.77 2.82
N GLN A 101 31.33 -12.90 3.64
CA GLN A 101 31.89 -12.53 4.93
C GLN A 101 30.96 -13.08 6.01
N GLN A 102 31.53 -13.89 6.90
CA GLN A 102 30.86 -14.33 8.11
C GLN A 102 31.05 -13.29 9.19
N VAL A 103 29.95 -12.89 9.83
CA VAL A 103 29.92 -11.90 10.91
C VAL A 103 29.17 -12.51 12.07
N LYS A 104 29.86 -12.86 13.15
CA LYS A 104 29.19 -13.39 14.34
C LYS A 104 28.27 -12.33 14.95
N TYR A 105 27.16 -12.76 15.55
CA TYR A 105 26.19 -11.82 16.15
C TYR A 105 26.82 -10.95 17.25
N GLU A 106 27.77 -11.51 18.01
CA GLU A 106 28.53 -10.80 19.04
C GLU A 106 29.40 -9.66 18.49
N ASP A 107 29.92 -9.83 17.27
CA ASP A 107 30.82 -8.87 16.62
C ASP A 107 30.07 -7.71 15.95
N ILE A 108 28.74 -7.79 15.82
CA ILE A 108 27.92 -6.79 15.12
C ILE A 108 28.06 -5.38 15.73
N LYS A 109 28.33 -5.28 17.05
CA LYS A 109 28.58 -4.00 17.72
C LYS A 109 29.89 -3.31 17.30
N SER A 110 30.81 -4.04 16.67
CA SER A 110 32.18 -3.59 16.34
C SER A 110 32.42 -3.32 14.84
N LEU A 111 31.41 -3.49 13.99
CA LEU A 111 31.54 -3.31 12.53
C LEU A 111 31.72 -1.83 12.15
N GLN A 112 32.97 -1.35 12.19
CA GLN A 112 33.36 -0.12 11.50
C GLN A 112 33.61 -0.42 10.02
N PHE A 113 32.60 -0.22 9.17
CA PHE A 113 32.81 -0.24 7.71
C PHE A 113 33.26 1.14 7.19
N LEU A 114 34.27 1.11 6.32
CA LEU A 114 34.88 2.26 5.65
C LEU A 114 33.86 3.10 4.86
N ARG A 115 33.93 4.43 5.05
CA ARG A 115 33.21 5.55 4.41
C ARG A 115 32.71 5.31 2.97
N ASN A 116 31.61 4.59 2.79
CA ASN A 116 30.81 4.61 1.57
C ASN A 116 29.33 4.72 1.95
N LYS A 117 28.66 5.79 1.49
CA LYS A 117 27.26 6.15 1.84
C LYS A 117 26.25 5.00 1.63
N LYS A 118 26.52 4.04 0.75
CA LYS A 118 25.65 2.85 0.56
C LYS A 118 25.87 1.77 1.64
N GLN A 119 27.11 1.58 2.10
CA GLN A 119 27.41 0.65 3.19
C GLN A 119 26.97 1.23 4.53
N GLU A 120 27.05 2.56 4.69
CA GLU A 120 26.58 3.29 5.86
C GLU A 120 25.09 3.04 6.17
N LYS A 121 24.23 3.03 5.13
CA LYS A 121 22.81 2.64 5.26
C LYS A 121 22.60 1.18 5.66
N LEU A 122 23.44 0.27 5.16
CA LEU A 122 23.36 -1.16 5.47
C LEU A 122 23.82 -1.42 6.92
N SER A 123 24.90 -0.77 7.37
CA SER A 123 25.35 -0.81 8.77
C SER A 123 24.33 -0.17 9.71
N GLN A 124 23.63 0.89 9.32
CA GLN A 124 22.52 1.41 10.12
C GLN A 124 21.32 0.45 10.18
N MET A 125 21.06 -0.34 9.13
CA MET A 125 20.07 -1.43 9.14
C MET A 125 20.44 -2.53 10.15
N VAL A 126 21.70 -2.97 10.15
CA VAL A 126 22.19 -4.03 11.04
C VAL A 126 22.31 -3.54 12.49
N ILE A 127 22.78 -2.31 12.72
CA ILE A 127 22.88 -1.72 14.06
C ILE A 127 21.48 -1.53 14.68
N LYS A 128 20.48 -1.05 13.91
CA LYS A 128 19.09 -0.93 14.39
C LYS A 128 18.45 -2.28 14.77
N LEU A 129 18.80 -3.36 14.07
CA LEU A 129 18.36 -4.71 14.44
C LEU A 129 18.97 -5.21 15.76
N SER A 130 20.11 -4.65 16.18
CA SER A 130 20.93 -5.12 17.30
C SER A 130 20.77 -4.31 18.61
N ASN A 131 19.78 -3.42 18.71
CA ASN A 131 19.59 -2.54 19.88
C ASN A 131 19.38 -3.31 21.20
N GLY A 132 20.49 -3.62 21.87
CA GLY A 132 20.68 -3.34 23.29
C GLY A 132 20.22 -4.36 24.33
N VAL A 133 19.48 -5.42 24.01
CA VAL A 133 19.09 -6.43 25.01
C VAL A 133 19.41 -7.84 24.54
N THR A 134 20.40 -8.46 25.18
CA THR A 134 20.68 -9.90 25.05
C THR A 134 19.57 -10.69 25.74
N HIS A 135 18.51 -11.01 25.00
CA HIS A 135 17.73 -12.20 25.30
C HIS A 135 18.28 -13.35 24.46
N LYS A 136 18.46 -14.52 25.08
CA LYS A 136 18.62 -15.77 24.34
C LYS A 136 17.42 -15.86 23.38
N VAL A 137 17.69 -15.75 22.08
CA VAL A 137 16.67 -16.02 21.06
C VAL A 137 16.26 -17.49 21.26
N PRO A 138 14.99 -17.78 21.60
CA PRO A 138 14.55 -19.17 21.65
C PRO A 138 14.71 -19.77 20.26
N PRO A 139 14.96 -21.09 20.15
CA PRO A 139 15.16 -21.75 18.86
C PRO A 139 14.02 -21.36 17.91
N ILE A 140 14.39 -20.76 16.77
CA ILE A 140 13.45 -20.19 15.80
C ILE A 140 12.69 -21.36 15.17
N SER A 141 11.54 -21.70 15.74
CA SER A 141 10.65 -22.76 15.24
C SER A 141 9.66 -22.25 14.19
N ASN A 142 9.62 -20.94 13.91
CA ASN A 142 8.66 -20.37 12.98
C ASN A 142 9.17 -19.10 12.26
N VAL A 143 9.31 -19.22 10.93
CA VAL A 143 9.72 -18.15 10.00
C VAL A 143 8.78 -16.93 10.06
N ASN A 144 7.50 -17.11 10.38
CA ASN A 144 6.54 -16.01 10.47
C ASN A 144 6.85 -15.03 11.62
N ASN A 145 7.38 -15.53 12.73
CA ASN A 145 7.79 -14.68 13.87
C ASN A 145 9.06 -13.88 13.56
N LEU A 146 9.96 -14.44 12.73
CA LEU A 146 11.12 -13.73 12.24
C LEU A 146 10.71 -12.64 11.23
N TRP A 147 9.77 -12.95 10.33
CA TRP A 147 9.22 -12.01 9.35
C TRP A 147 8.54 -10.81 10.00
N HIS A 148 7.69 -11.03 11.02
CA HIS A 148 7.07 -9.94 11.79
C HIS A 148 8.09 -9.07 12.54
N ASN A 149 9.16 -9.67 13.07
CA ASN A 149 10.23 -8.92 13.73
C ASN A 149 11.11 -8.13 12.75
N ILE A 150 11.30 -8.61 11.52
CA ILE A 150 12.03 -7.89 10.48
C ILE A 150 11.19 -6.70 9.97
N ILE A 151 9.90 -6.92 9.67
CA ILE A 151 9.01 -5.87 9.18
C ILE A 151 8.81 -4.75 10.21
N SER A 152 8.68 -5.09 11.50
CA SER A 152 8.49 -4.09 12.56
C SER A 152 9.73 -3.25 12.85
N ARG A 153 10.93 -3.69 12.41
CA ARG A 153 12.22 -3.05 12.76
C ARG A 153 12.95 -2.42 11.57
N VAL A 154 12.50 -2.64 10.34
CA VAL A 154 13.09 -2.07 9.12
C VAL A 154 12.21 -0.94 8.58
N ASP A 155 12.84 0.17 8.18
CA ASP A 155 12.16 1.32 7.55
C ASP A 155 11.43 0.91 6.25
N ARG A 156 10.11 1.10 6.22
CA ARG A 156 9.23 0.74 5.09
C ARG A 156 9.67 1.33 3.75
N THR A 157 10.30 2.52 3.73
CA THR A 157 10.78 3.11 2.47
C THR A 157 11.92 2.32 1.81
N ILE A 158 12.60 1.48 2.58
CA ILE A 158 13.63 0.55 2.09
C ILE A 158 12.98 -0.74 1.57
N LEU A 159 11.97 -1.26 2.30
CA LEU A 159 11.19 -2.43 1.91
C LEU A 159 10.43 -2.19 0.59
N ASP A 160 9.85 -1.01 0.40
CA ASP A 160 9.11 -0.64 -0.83
C ASP A 160 10.02 -0.52 -2.07
N ARG A 161 11.34 -0.45 -1.88
CA ARG A 161 12.34 -0.32 -2.96
C ARG A 161 13.10 -1.61 -3.24
N CYS A 162 12.85 -2.66 -2.47
CA CYS A 162 13.54 -3.94 -2.61
C CYS A 162 12.52 -5.08 -2.79
N THR A 163 12.67 -5.91 -3.82
CA THR A 163 11.95 -7.20 -3.83
C THR A 163 12.65 -8.13 -2.85
N ILE A 164 11.90 -8.66 -1.89
CA ILE A 164 12.41 -9.62 -0.89
C ILE A 164 11.88 -11.00 -1.26
N GLU A 165 12.78 -11.92 -1.55
CA GLU A 165 12.44 -13.32 -1.75
C GLU A 165 12.98 -14.12 -0.55
N VAL A 166 12.10 -14.87 0.10
CA VAL A 166 12.44 -15.83 1.16
C VAL A 166 12.51 -17.20 0.50
N ASP A 167 13.69 -17.82 0.54
CA ASP A 167 13.89 -19.19 0.08
C ASP A 167 13.90 -20.14 1.28
N ASN A 168 13.45 -21.39 1.11
CA ASN A 168 13.19 -22.36 2.19
C ASN A 168 14.46 -22.89 2.90
N GLY A 169 15.59 -22.19 2.79
CA GLY A 169 16.87 -22.48 3.44
C GLY A 169 17.39 -21.37 4.37
N ASN A 170 16.53 -20.60 5.04
CA ASN A 170 16.92 -19.44 5.87
C ASN A 170 17.64 -18.30 5.09
N HIS A 171 17.50 -18.27 3.76
CA HIS A 171 18.10 -17.24 2.92
C HIS A 171 17.09 -16.14 2.60
N VAL A 172 17.49 -14.89 2.79
CA VAL A 172 16.71 -13.71 2.38
C VAL A 172 17.47 -12.99 1.27
N VAL A 173 16.88 -12.91 0.09
CA VAL A 173 17.48 -12.28 -1.10
C VAL A 173 16.85 -10.91 -1.32
N PHE A 174 17.69 -9.88 -1.51
CA PHE A 174 17.26 -8.50 -1.77
C PHE A 174 17.59 -8.08 -3.21
N HIS A 175 16.62 -7.48 -3.91
CA HIS A 175 16.79 -6.94 -5.26
C HIS A 175 16.49 -5.43 -5.34
N ASP A 176 17.36 -4.61 -5.94
CA ASP A 176 17.15 -3.16 -6.15
C ASP A 176 16.14 -2.91 -7.29
N ASP A 177 14.95 -2.43 -6.94
CA ASP A 177 13.79 -2.35 -7.82
C ASP A 177 13.87 -1.18 -8.84
N ASN A 178 14.67 -0.15 -8.55
CA ASN A 178 14.87 0.98 -9.47
C ASN A 178 15.69 0.58 -10.70
N GLN A 179 16.69 -0.29 -10.53
CA GLN A 179 17.50 -0.76 -11.65
C GLN A 179 16.70 -1.73 -12.54
N ARG A 180 15.82 -2.53 -11.95
CA ARG A 180 14.88 -3.40 -12.66
C ARG A 180 13.95 -2.60 -13.57
N ARG A 181 13.39 -1.48 -13.09
CA ARG A 181 12.50 -0.60 -13.87
C ARG A 181 13.21 0.07 -15.05
N VAL A 182 14.44 0.56 -14.87
CA VAL A 182 15.21 1.17 -15.97
C VAL A 182 15.50 0.17 -17.08
N ILE A 183 15.87 -1.07 -16.73
CA ILE A 183 16.16 -2.12 -17.71
C ILE A 183 14.89 -2.60 -18.43
N MET A 184 13.78 -2.76 -17.71
CA MET A 184 12.48 -3.09 -18.33
C MET A 184 11.99 -1.97 -19.27
N GLY A 185 12.26 -0.71 -18.92
CA GLY A 185 12.03 0.43 -19.81
C GLY A 185 12.83 0.34 -21.11
N ILE A 186 14.12 0.00 -21.03
CA ILE A 186 14.99 -0.18 -22.21
C ILE A 186 14.48 -1.34 -23.09
N LEU A 187 14.13 -2.48 -22.50
CA LEU A 187 13.57 -3.62 -23.23
C LEU A 187 12.25 -3.25 -23.93
N ALA A 188 11.34 -2.55 -23.24
CA ALA A 188 10.08 -2.07 -23.82
C ALA A 188 10.31 -1.12 -25.01
N VAL A 189 11.29 -0.23 -24.92
CA VAL A 189 11.69 0.64 -26.05
C VAL A 189 12.23 -0.19 -27.22
N CYS A 190 13.12 -1.15 -26.97
CA CYS A 190 13.65 -2.03 -28.03
C CYS A 190 12.55 -2.84 -28.73
N PHE A 191 11.61 -3.41 -27.97
CA PHE A 191 10.46 -4.13 -28.53
C PHE A 191 9.52 -3.21 -29.32
N SER A 192 9.34 -1.96 -28.86
CA SER A 192 8.52 -0.98 -29.56
C SER A 192 9.14 -0.58 -30.91
N ILE A 193 10.46 -0.41 -30.95
CA ILE A 193 11.20 -0.14 -32.20
C ILE A 193 11.07 -1.33 -33.16
N LEU A 194 11.23 -2.57 -32.69
CA LEU A 194 11.05 -3.77 -33.51
C LEU A 194 9.62 -3.93 -34.03
N ALA A 195 8.61 -3.60 -33.20
CA ALA A 195 7.21 -3.61 -33.61
C ALA A 195 6.93 -2.55 -34.69
N ILE A 196 7.46 -1.34 -34.55
CA ILE A 196 7.33 -0.27 -35.54
C ILE A 196 7.99 -0.66 -36.86
N VAL A 197 9.21 -1.20 -36.82
CA VAL A 197 9.91 -1.71 -38.02
C VAL A 197 9.10 -2.83 -38.67
N GLY A 198 8.55 -3.75 -37.88
CA GLY A 198 7.64 -4.79 -38.35
C GLY A 198 6.40 -4.22 -39.04
N ILE A 199 5.73 -3.23 -38.43
CA ILE A 199 4.51 -2.61 -38.97
C ILE A 199 4.77 -1.84 -40.27
N VAL A 200 5.93 -1.18 -40.41
CA VAL A 200 6.28 -0.40 -41.61
C VAL A 200 6.65 -1.31 -42.79
N GLU A 201 7.29 -2.46 -42.53
CA GLU A 201 7.76 -3.36 -43.59
C GLU A 201 6.75 -4.47 -43.94
N LEU A 202 5.80 -4.79 -43.05
CA LEU A 202 4.76 -5.80 -43.30
C LEU A 202 3.91 -5.53 -44.55
N PRO A 203 3.48 -4.29 -44.87
CA PRO A 203 2.71 -4.01 -46.08
C PRO A 203 3.49 -4.28 -47.37
N LYS A 204 4.80 -3.99 -47.38
CA LYS A 204 5.69 -4.25 -48.53
C LYS A 204 5.89 -5.75 -48.74
N ALA A 205 6.06 -6.50 -47.66
CA ALA A 205 6.19 -7.95 -47.69
C ALA A 205 4.89 -8.69 -48.10
N ILE A 206 3.72 -8.13 -47.76
CA ILE A 206 2.43 -8.63 -48.22
C ILE A 206 2.29 -8.43 -49.73
N ALA A 207 2.73 -7.27 -50.25
CA ALA A 207 2.67 -6.95 -51.67
C ALA A 207 3.55 -7.87 -52.54
N THR A 208 4.69 -8.34 -52.04
CA THR A 208 5.61 -9.23 -52.78
C THR A 208 5.25 -10.72 -52.70
N LYS A 209 4.15 -11.10 -52.03
CA LYS A 209 3.76 -12.50 -51.73
C LYS A 209 4.81 -13.31 -50.94
N GLU A 210 5.81 -12.66 -50.35
CA GLU A 210 6.85 -13.30 -49.51
C GLU A 210 6.38 -13.54 -48.06
N TRP A 211 5.12 -13.23 -47.73
CA TRP A 211 4.54 -13.41 -46.39
C TRP A 211 4.73 -14.81 -45.80
N LYS A 212 4.85 -15.86 -46.63
CA LYS A 212 5.13 -17.23 -46.17
C LYS A 212 6.51 -17.38 -45.55
N MET A 213 7.50 -16.60 -46.02
CA MET A 213 8.86 -16.61 -45.47
C MET A 213 8.89 -15.86 -44.14
N ILE A 214 8.25 -14.69 -44.05
CA ILE A 214 8.13 -13.93 -42.79
C ILE A 214 7.29 -14.69 -41.76
N ALA A 215 6.17 -15.30 -42.17
CA ALA A 215 5.38 -16.16 -41.30
C ALA A 215 6.20 -17.37 -40.82
N LYS A 216 7.04 -17.97 -41.67
CA LYS A 216 7.98 -19.04 -41.26
C LYS A 216 9.07 -18.54 -40.33
N THR A 217 9.63 -17.35 -40.54
CA THR A 217 10.67 -16.76 -39.67
C THR A 217 10.10 -16.35 -38.33
N VAL A 218 8.93 -15.71 -38.31
CA VAL A 218 8.17 -15.40 -37.09
C VAL A 218 7.79 -16.70 -36.39
N PHE A 219 7.30 -17.71 -37.11
CA PHE A 219 7.03 -19.03 -36.56
C PHE A 219 8.29 -19.72 -36.05
N LEU A 220 9.45 -19.59 -36.71
CA LEU A 220 10.74 -20.12 -36.25
C LEU A 220 11.26 -19.37 -35.03
N VAL A 221 10.99 -18.06 -34.89
CA VAL A 221 11.29 -17.28 -33.68
C VAL A 221 10.37 -17.71 -32.55
N PHE A 222 9.07 -17.82 -32.78
CA PHE A 222 8.11 -18.33 -31.79
C PHE A 222 8.33 -19.81 -31.47
N ALA A 223 8.81 -20.63 -32.41
CA ALA A 223 9.16 -22.02 -32.19
C ALA A 223 10.53 -22.16 -31.54
N ALA A 224 11.51 -21.29 -31.80
CA ALA A 224 12.78 -21.26 -31.07
C ALA A 224 12.58 -20.75 -29.64
N ILE A 225 11.64 -19.85 -29.41
CA ILE A 225 11.18 -19.43 -28.08
C ILE A 225 10.31 -20.53 -27.43
N GLY A 226 9.51 -21.26 -28.23
CA GLY A 226 8.52 -22.24 -27.77
C GLY A 226 9.00 -23.70 -27.69
N THR A 227 10.13 -24.07 -28.29
CA THR A 227 10.71 -25.43 -28.21
C THR A 227 11.47 -25.69 -26.92
N THR A 228 11.45 -24.73 -25.97
CA THR A 228 12.09 -24.87 -24.67
C THR A 228 11.15 -24.64 -23.48
N SER A 229 9.83 -24.61 -23.67
CA SER A 229 8.90 -24.31 -22.57
C SER A 229 7.70 -25.25 -22.53
N GLU A 230 7.67 -26.10 -21.50
CA GLU A 230 6.44 -26.69 -20.99
C GLU A 230 5.48 -25.56 -20.59
N PHE A 231 4.26 -25.55 -21.15
CA PHE A 231 3.26 -24.55 -20.81
C PHE A 231 2.44 -25.02 -19.62
N ILE A 232 2.42 -24.18 -18.58
CA ILE A 232 1.58 -24.35 -17.39
C ILE A 232 0.55 -23.22 -17.37
N PHE A 233 -0.73 -23.56 -17.44
CA PHE A 233 -1.83 -22.60 -17.34
C PHE A 233 -2.52 -22.75 -15.99
N MET A 234 -2.58 -21.68 -15.21
CA MET A 234 -3.38 -21.63 -13.98
C MET A 234 -4.78 -21.12 -14.31
N ARG A 235 -5.82 -21.84 -13.85
CA ARG A 235 -7.22 -21.43 -13.95
C ARG A 235 -7.89 -21.59 -12.59
N ASN A 236 -9.09 -21.02 -12.43
CA ASN A 236 -9.89 -21.22 -11.22
C ASN A 236 -10.13 -22.71 -10.91
N SER A 237 -10.10 -23.58 -11.93
CA SER A 237 -10.31 -25.02 -11.82
C SER A 237 -9.04 -25.86 -11.59
N GLY A 238 -7.86 -25.25 -11.45
CA GLY A 238 -6.58 -25.96 -11.26
C GLY A 238 -5.47 -25.57 -12.23
N ILE A 239 -4.40 -26.35 -12.23
CA ILE A 239 -3.19 -26.18 -13.05
C ILE A 239 -3.23 -27.11 -14.25
N ILE A 240 -3.19 -26.56 -15.46
CA ILE A 240 -3.14 -27.33 -16.71
C ILE A 240 -1.69 -27.41 -17.18
N VAL A 241 -1.16 -28.62 -17.29
CA VAL A 241 0.18 -28.89 -17.81
C VAL A 241 0.06 -29.53 -19.19
N SER A 242 0.71 -28.93 -20.19
CA SER A 242 0.82 -29.50 -21.54
C SER A 242 1.98 -30.50 -21.56
N GLN A 243 1.70 -31.81 -21.72
CA GLN A 243 2.75 -32.81 -21.96
C GLN A 243 3.27 -32.69 -23.40
N ASP A 244 4.54 -32.30 -23.56
CA ASP A 244 5.29 -32.47 -24.81
C ASP A 244 6.51 -33.36 -24.51
N GLY A 245 6.62 -34.54 -25.14
CA GLY A 245 7.74 -35.44 -24.86
C GLY A 245 7.76 -36.83 -25.51
N VAL A 246 6.93 -37.15 -26.50
CA VAL A 246 7.14 -38.35 -27.35
C VAL A 246 6.74 -38.01 -28.78
N ALA A 247 7.68 -38.14 -29.72
CA ALA A 247 7.41 -37.93 -31.14
C ALA A 247 6.27 -38.87 -31.60
N GLY A 248 5.10 -38.29 -31.90
CA GLY A 248 3.95 -39.02 -32.48
C GLY A 248 2.62 -38.99 -31.70
N ALA A 249 2.53 -38.40 -30.50
CA ALA A 249 1.28 -38.37 -29.74
C ALA A 249 0.52 -37.03 -29.83
N ARG A 250 -0.83 -37.07 -29.95
CA ARG A 250 -1.71 -35.89 -29.90
C ARG A 250 -1.59 -35.20 -28.53
N LYS A 251 -1.41 -33.87 -28.52
CA LYS A 251 -1.34 -33.02 -27.33
C LYS A 251 -2.50 -33.29 -26.37
N LYS A 252 -2.21 -33.81 -25.19
CA LYS A 252 -3.19 -33.99 -24.12
C LYS A 252 -2.80 -33.08 -22.97
N ASN A 253 -3.62 -32.07 -22.73
CA ASN A 253 -3.49 -31.20 -21.56
C ASN A 253 -3.98 -31.97 -20.33
N ILE A 254 -3.16 -32.03 -19.28
CA ILE A 254 -3.53 -32.64 -18.01
C ILE A 254 -3.86 -31.51 -17.04
N THR A 255 -5.11 -31.47 -16.56
CA THR A 255 -5.54 -30.53 -15.53
C THR A 255 -5.38 -31.19 -14.16
N PHE A 256 -4.66 -30.53 -13.26
CA PHE A 256 -4.54 -30.84 -11.84
C PHE A 256 -5.40 -29.85 -11.05
N PRO A 257 -6.60 -30.24 -10.60
CA PRO A 257 -7.43 -29.39 -9.75
C PRO A 257 -6.70 -28.94 -8.48
N TRP A 258 -7.04 -27.76 -7.96
CA TRP A 258 -6.37 -27.20 -6.78
C TRP A 258 -6.48 -28.11 -5.56
N GLU A 259 -7.63 -28.76 -5.41
CA GLU A 259 -7.90 -29.75 -4.36
C GLU A 259 -6.97 -30.96 -4.43
N GLN A 260 -6.36 -31.25 -5.58
CA GLN A 260 -5.40 -32.35 -5.73
C GLN A 260 -3.97 -31.94 -5.36
N ILE A 261 -3.68 -30.68 -5.04
CA ILE A 261 -2.35 -30.25 -4.60
C ILE A 261 -2.26 -30.39 -3.08
N LYS A 262 -1.40 -31.29 -2.63
CA LYS A 262 -1.19 -31.63 -1.21
C LYS A 262 -0.19 -30.69 -0.54
N SER A 263 0.90 -30.33 -1.22
CA SER A 263 1.90 -29.40 -0.69
C SER A 263 2.70 -28.74 -1.80
N VAL A 264 3.33 -27.61 -1.46
CA VAL A 264 4.20 -26.84 -2.36
C VAL A 264 5.57 -26.72 -1.69
N GLU A 265 6.62 -27.09 -2.41
CA GLU A 265 8.01 -27.08 -1.94
C GLU A 265 8.87 -26.35 -2.97
N LYS A 266 9.56 -25.29 -2.58
CA LYS A 266 10.53 -24.62 -3.46
C LYS A 266 11.91 -25.23 -3.25
N ASN A 267 12.64 -25.51 -4.33
CA ASN A 267 14.03 -25.97 -4.29
C ASN A 267 14.88 -25.30 -5.39
N ASP A 268 16.17 -25.64 -5.45
CA ASP A 268 17.15 -25.09 -6.40
C ASP A 268 16.76 -25.24 -7.89
N MET A 269 15.79 -26.10 -8.20
CA MET A 269 15.30 -26.36 -9.56
C MET A 269 13.97 -25.66 -9.87
N GLY A 270 13.31 -25.04 -8.89
CA GLY A 270 12.06 -24.31 -9.02
C GLY A 270 10.99 -24.67 -7.99
N VAL A 271 9.71 -24.46 -8.32
CA VAL A 271 8.57 -24.77 -7.43
C VAL A 271 8.08 -26.19 -7.71
N VAL A 272 8.13 -27.04 -6.71
CA VAL A 272 7.61 -28.39 -6.73
C VAL A 272 6.21 -28.43 -6.12
N LEU A 273 5.23 -28.92 -6.86
CA LEU A 273 3.89 -29.20 -6.37
C LEU A 273 3.75 -30.71 -6.16
N HIS A 274 3.46 -31.11 -4.93
CA HIS A 274 3.14 -32.49 -4.59
C HIS A 274 1.63 -32.67 -4.63
N THR A 275 1.15 -33.60 -5.43
CA THR A 275 -0.29 -33.89 -5.51
C THR A 275 -0.71 -34.93 -4.45
N GLN A 276 -2.02 -35.05 -4.20
CA GLN A 276 -2.60 -36.06 -3.30
C GLN A 276 -2.26 -37.50 -3.74
N ASN A 277 -2.03 -37.70 -5.04
CA ASN A 277 -1.62 -38.99 -5.61
C ASN A 277 -0.09 -39.20 -5.59
N ASN A 278 0.65 -38.42 -4.81
CA ASN A 278 2.12 -38.39 -4.76
C ASN A 278 2.79 -38.10 -6.13
N THR A 279 2.10 -37.42 -7.06
CA THR A 279 2.75 -36.92 -8.28
C THR A 279 3.51 -35.64 -7.96
N LYS A 280 4.76 -35.55 -8.44
CA LYS A 280 5.62 -34.38 -8.27
C LYS A 280 5.63 -33.56 -9.57
N LEU A 281 5.11 -32.33 -9.55
CA LEU A 281 5.17 -31.38 -10.67
C LEU A 281 6.24 -30.34 -10.37
N THR A 282 7.28 -30.23 -11.20
CA THR A 282 8.37 -29.26 -10.97
C THR A 282 8.28 -28.12 -11.98
N ILE A 283 8.00 -26.91 -11.49
CA ILE A 283 7.94 -25.68 -12.28
C ILE A 283 9.30 -24.99 -12.22
N SER A 284 10.06 -25.03 -13.31
CA SER A 284 11.40 -24.43 -13.32
C SER A 284 11.40 -22.90 -13.26
N GLU A 285 12.46 -22.32 -12.69
CA GLU A 285 12.68 -20.86 -12.55
C GLU A 285 12.63 -20.09 -13.90
N ARG A 286 12.83 -20.79 -15.03
CA ARG A 286 12.71 -20.21 -16.38
C ARG A 286 11.26 -19.86 -16.74
N ALA A 287 10.27 -20.61 -16.26
CA ALA A 287 8.86 -20.36 -16.53
C ALA A 287 8.31 -19.15 -15.74
N GLU A 288 8.84 -18.92 -14.53
CA GLU A 288 8.44 -17.84 -13.62
C GLU A 288 8.77 -16.44 -14.16
N ASN A 289 9.86 -16.31 -14.91
CA ASN A 289 10.26 -15.04 -15.53
C ASN A 289 9.41 -14.67 -16.76
N PHE A 290 8.80 -15.64 -17.44
CA PHE A 290 7.86 -15.41 -18.54
C PHE A 290 6.48 -14.98 -18.02
N PHE A 291 6.11 -15.45 -16.82
CA PHE A 291 4.86 -15.12 -16.13
C PHE A 291 4.72 -13.62 -15.80
N LEU A 292 5.80 -12.99 -15.32
CA LEU A 292 5.84 -11.56 -15.01
C LEU A 292 5.69 -10.66 -16.26
N PHE A 293 6.17 -11.13 -17.41
CA PHE A 293 6.06 -10.42 -18.69
C PHE A 293 4.62 -10.45 -19.24
N LEU A 294 3.93 -11.58 -19.10
CA LEU A 294 2.51 -11.71 -19.46
C LEU A 294 1.61 -10.82 -18.60
N HIS A 295 1.86 -10.73 -17.29
CA HIS A 295 1.10 -9.84 -16.41
C HIS A 295 1.25 -8.36 -16.78
N PHE A 296 2.44 -7.94 -17.23
CA PHE A 296 2.67 -6.58 -17.71
C PHE A 296 1.89 -6.27 -19.00
N ILE A 297 1.87 -7.20 -19.96
CA ILE A 297 1.07 -7.07 -21.19
C ILE A 297 -0.43 -7.07 -20.88
N GLN A 298 -0.88 -7.91 -19.94
CA GLN A 298 -2.27 -8.00 -19.52
C GLN A 298 -2.75 -6.70 -18.84
N GLY A 299 -1.88 -6.04 -18.07
CA GLY A 299 -2.13 -4.69 -17.54
C GLY A 299 -2.25 -3.61 -18.61
N PHE A 300 -1.51 -3.74 -19.72
CA PHE A 300 -1.58 -2.82 -20.87
C PHE A 300 -2.80 -3.09 -21.78
N ILE A 301 -3.31 -4.32 -21.79
CA ILE A 301 -4.55 -4.69 -22.50
C ILE A 301 -5.78 -4.30 -21.67
N SER A 302 -5.71 -4.39 -20.33
CA SER A 302 -6.78 -3.99 -19.40
C SER A 302 -7.19 -2.51 -19.57
N THR A 303 -6.28 -1.61 -19.95
CA THR A 303 -6.64 -0.22 -20.26
C THR A 303 -7.57 -0.06 -21.47
N LYS A 304 -7.73 -1.08 -22.33
CA LYS A 304 -8.70 -1.09 -23.43
C LYS A 304 -10.06 -1.70 -23.07
N CYS A 305 -10.25 -2.21 -21.85
CA CYS A 305 -11.55 -2.75 -21.39
C CYS A 305 -12.56 -1.67 -20.98
N PHE A 306 -12.20 -0.39 -21.03
CA PHE A 306 -13.09 0.72 -20.64
C PHE A 306 -13.98 1.28 -21.77
N ASP A 307 -13.95 0.69 -22.97
CA ASP A 307 -14.59 1.23 -24.18
C ASP A 307 -15.96 0.59 -24.52
N LYS A 308 -16.61 -0.11 -23.57
CA LYS A 308 -17.93 -0.74 -23.81
C LYS A 308 -19.00 -0.33 -22.79
N ASP A 309 -19.92 0.51 -23.27
CA ASP A 309 -21.37 0.60 -22.97
C ASP A 309 -21.90 0.88 -21.55
N MET A 310 -21.08 1.12 -20.53
CA MET A 310 -21.58 1.72 -19.28
C MET A 310 -21.29 3.23 -19.21
N ALA A 311 -22.34 4.03 -19.42
CA ALA A 311 -22.30 5.46 -19.15
C ALA A 311 -22.40 5.67 -17.62
N PHE A 312 -21.30 6.07 -16.99
CA PHE A 312 -21.32 6.67 -15.65
C PHE A 312 -21.54 8.19 -15.80
N PRO A 313 -22.29 8.84 -14.89
CA PRO A 313 -22.85 8.34 -13.62
C PRO A 313 -24.05 7.38 -13.79
N LEU A 314 -24.16 6.36 -12.92
CA LEU A 314 -25.29 5.45 -12.86
C LEU A 314 -26.20 5.83 -11.68
N ALA A 315 -27.41 6.30 -11.96
CA ALA A 315 -28.40 6.59 -10.93
C ALA A 315 -29.29 5.36 -10.68
N ILE A 316 -29.24 4.80 -9.47
CA ILE A 316 -30.04 3.64 -9.07
C ILE A 316 -31.15 4.11 -8.13
N ARG A 317 -32.40 4.05 -8.60
CA ARG A 317 -33.58 4.26 -7.74
C ARG A 317 -33.89 3.00 -6.96
N ILE A 318 -34.27 3.17 -5.70
CA ILE A 318 -34.57 2.08 -4.80
C ILE A 318 -36.04 2.22 -4.44
N ASP A 319 -36.82 1.29 -4.97
CA ASP A 319 -38.28 1.23 -4.81
C ASP A 319 -39.00 2.44 -5.44
N ASP A 320 -40.31 2.56 -5.18
CA ASP A 320 -41.15 3.70 -5.62
C ASP A 320 -41.00 4.94 -4.70
N SER A 321 -39.97 4.96 -3.85
CA SER A 321 -39.66 6.09 -2.97
C SER A 321 -38.80 7.13 -3.67
N ASP A 322 -38.76 8.35 -3.14
CA ASP A 322 -37.86 9.42 -3.63
C ASP A 322 -36.37 9.17 -3.27
N PHE A 323 -36.07 8.07 -2.58
CA PHE A 323 -34.71 7.65 -2.25
C PHE A 323 -33.96 7.10 -3.48
N ARG A 324 -32.79 7.71 -3.75
CA ARG A 324 -31.92 7.34 -4.86
C ARG A 324 -30.47 7.21 -4.41
N ILE A 325 -29.76 6.24 -4.98
CA ILE A 325 -28.31 6.12 -4.83
C ILE A 325 -27.65 6.40 -6.17
N ASP A 326 -26.86 7.47 -6.22
CA ASP A 326 -26.01 7.79 -7.36
C ASP A 326 -24.69 7.05 -7.23
N VAL A 327 -24.30 6.36 -8.30
CA VAL A 327 -23.07 5.59 -8.39
C VAL A 327 -22.17 6.20 -9.45
N ASP A 328 -21.02 6.70 -9.01
CA ASP A 328 -19.97 7.23 -9.87
C ASP A 328 -18.74 6.33 -9.86
N LEU A 329 -18.02 6.32 -10.98
CA LEU A 329 -16.67 5.79 -11.03
C LEU A 329 -15.68 6.95 -10.91
N VAL A 330 -14.93 7.00 -9.81
CA VAL A 330 -13.99 8.08 -9.50
C VAL A 330 -12.57 7.56 -9.36
N ARG A 331 -11.58 8.44 -9.59
CA ARG A 331 -10.17 8.09 -9.41
C ARG A 331 -9.61 8.78 -8.18
N ILE A 332 -9.23 8.01 -7.15
CA ILE A 332 -8.67 8.49 -5.89
C ILE A 332 -7.26 7.93 -5.73
N LEU A 333 -6.28 8.81 -5.56
CA LEU A 333 -4.85 8.44 -5.45
C LEU A 333 -4.40 7.49 -6.58
N ASN A 334 -4.80 7.80 -7.81
CA ASN A 334 -4.54 7.02 -9.02
C ASN A 334 -5.21 5.63 -9.09
N ARG A 335 -6.08 5.26 -8.15
CA ARG A 335 -6.87 4.02 -8.18
C ARG A 335 -8.34 4.31 -8.47
N TRP A 336 -8.99 3.41 -9.19
CA TRP A 336 -10.43 3.50 -9.44
C TRP A 336 -11.21 3.09 -8.19
N SER A 337 -12.33 3.77 -7.96
CA SER A 337 -13.23 3.55 -6.84
C SER A 337 -14.67 3.77 -7.28
N TRP A 338 -15.59 2.97 -6.76
CA TRP A 338 -17.02 3.25 -6.83
C TRP A 338 -17.40 4.23 -5.73
N LYS A 339 -18.07 5.32 -6.09
CA LYS A 339 -18.60 6.31 -5.14
C LYS A 339 -20.12 6.22 -5.15
N PHE A 340 -20.70 5.91 -3.99
CA PHE A 340 -22.12 5.82 -3.76
C PHE A 340 -22.57 7.06 -2.98
N THR A 341 -23.52 7.80 -3.50
CA THR A 341 -24.07 9.01 -2.88
C THR A 341 -25.57 8.85 -2.70
N THR A 342 -26.07 8.95 -1.48
CA THR A 342 -27.52 8.94 -1.24
C THR A 342 -28.15 10.28 -1.62
N ASN A 343 -29.42 10.23 -2.02
CA ASN A 343 -30.30 11.40 -2.15
C ASN A 343 -31.66 11.01 -1.57
N GLY A 344 -32.17 11.81 -0.64
CA GLY A 344 -33.47 11.60 0.02
C GLY A 344 -33.38 11.52 1.55
N LEU A 345 -32.17 11.45 2.14
CA LEU A 345 -32.02 11.43 3.60
C LEU A 345 -32.45 12.74 4.27
N LYS A 346 -32.42 13.85 3.51
CA LYS A 346 -32.88 15.16 3.99
C LYS A 346 -34.34 15.18 4.38
N GLU A 347 -35.18 14.32 3.80
CA GLU A 347 -36.61 14.20 4.17
C GLU A 347 -36.79 13.73 5.62
N TYR A 348 -35.77 13.07 6.18
CA TYR A 348 -35.72 12.60 7.55
C TYR A 348 -34.80 13.46 8.43
N ASN A 349 -34.60 14.74 8.07
CA ASN A 349 -33.69 15.67 8.75
C ASN A 349 -32.26 15.15 8.90
N HIS A 350 -31.82 14.27 7.99
CA HIS A 350 -30.49 13.69 8.03
C HIS A 350 -29.64 14.17 6.84
N ARG A 351 -28.33 14.28 7.05
CA ARG A 351 -27.39 14.57 5.96
C ARG A 351 -27.27 13.37 5.04
N GLU A 352 -27.02 13.65 3.76
CA GLU A 352 -26.72 12.59 2.79
C GLU A 352 -25.43 11.84 3.17
N ILE A 353 -25.30 10.61 2.68
CA ILE A 353 -24.17 9.74 2.94
C ILE A 353 -23.39 9.51 1.64
N CYS A 354 -22.08 9.65 1.71
CA CYS A 354 -21.12 9.26 0.68
C CYS A 354 -20.32 8.05 1.16
N PHE A 355 -20.44 6.94 0.43
CA PHE A 355 -19.61 5.77 0.64
C PHE A 355 -18.74 5.56 -0.59
N THR A 356 -17.42 5.61 -0.45
CA THR A 356 -16.51 5.33 -1.57
C THR A 356 -15.78 4.02 -1.32
N LEU A 357 -15.81 3.09 -2.28
CA LEU A 357 -15.12 1.81 -2.21
C LEU A 357 -14.05 1.72 -3.29
N ARG A 358 -12.80 1.50 -2.89
CA ARG A 358 -11.70 1.23 -3.81
C ARG A 358 -11.94 -0.10 -4.54
N MET A 359 -11.74 -0.08 -5.86
CA MET A 359 -11.77 -1.28 -6.69
C MET A 359 -10.51 -2.12 -6.52
N GLU A 360 -10.68 -3.44 -6.48
CA GLU A 360 -9.60 -4.39 -6.66
C GLU A 360 -9.09 -4.40 -8.10
N THR A 361 -7.84 -4.80 -8.26
CA THR A 361 -7.19 -4.83 -9.60
C THR A 361 -7.86 -5.78 -10.59
N SER A 362 -8.57 -6.79 -10.09
CA SER A 362 -9.34 -7.74 -10.90
C SER A 362 -10.77 -7.30 -11.17
N GLU A 363 -11.27 -6.28 -10.47
CA GLU A 363 -12.65 -5.84 -10.58
C GLU A 363 -12.84 -4.95 -11.82
N THR A 364 -13.95 -5.15 -12.50
CA THR A 364 -14.36 -4.36 -13.67
C THR A 364 -15.51 -3.43 -13.31
N CYS A 365 -15.76 -2.40 -14.14
CA CYS A 365 -16.79 -1.40 -13.84
C CYS A 365 -18.21 -1.96 -13.78
N ASP A 366 -18.45 -3.10 -14.44
CA ASP A 366 -19.71 -3.86 -14.43
C ASP A 366 -19.89 -4.74 -13.19
N GLN A 367 -18.85 -4.93 -12.38
CA GLN A 367 -18.89 -5.68 -11.13
C GLN A 367 -19.23 -4.79 -9.95
N LEU A 368 -20.34 -4.06 -10.05
CA LEU A 368 -20.81 -3.19 -8.98
C LEU A 368 -21.10 -4.00 -7.70
N PRO A 369 -20.56 -3.62 -6.52
CA PRO A 369 -20.74 -4.37 -5.28
C PRO A 369 -22.16 -4.17 -4.72
N SER A 370 -23.08 -5.07 -5.08
CA SER A 370 -24.50 -4.99 -4.68
C SER A 370 -24.70 -4.90 -3.16
N GLN A 371 -23.81 -5.51 -2.37
CA GLN A 371 -23.85 -5.46 -0.90
C GLN A 371 -23.76 -4.03 -0.35
N VAL A 372 -23.07 -3.11 -1.03
CA VAL A 372 -23.01 -1.69 -0.62
C VAL A 372 -24.36 -1.02 -0.83
N LEU A 373 -25.05 -1.34 -1.94
CA LEU A 373 -26.40 -0.82 -2.19
C LEU A 373 -27.34 -1.31 -1.11
N ASP A 374 -27.32 -2.60 -0.78
CA ASP A 374 -28.21 -3.17 0.24
C ASP A 374 -27.92 -2.62 1.64
N MET A 375 -26.66 -2.37 1.98
CA MET A 375 -26.27 -1.66 3.20
C MET A 375 -26.85 -0.23 3.25
N LEU A 376 -26.75 0.55 2.17
CA LEU A 376 -27.29 1.91 2.13
C LEU A 376 -28.83 1.93 2.18
N LYS A 377 -29.50 0.93 1.60
CA LYS A 377 -30.96 0.73 1.76
C LYS A 377 -31.34 0.44 3.20
N TRP A 378 -30.57 -0.40 3.87
CA TRP A 378 -30.78 -0.73 5.27
C TRP A 378 -30.64 0.53 6.14
N LEU A 379 -29.60 1.36 5.92
CA LEU A 379 -29.44 2.64 6.61
C LEU A 379 -30.62 3.58 6.36
N TYR A 380 -31.08 3.71 5.12
CA TYR A 380 -32.25 4.52 4.77
C TYR A 380 -33.50 4.11 5.56
N LYS A 381 -33.81 2.80 5.56
CA LYS A 381 -34.96 2.26 6.29
C LYS A 381 -34.82 2.46 7.81
N GLY A 382 -33.62 2.31 8.34
CA GLY A 382 -33.32 2.55 9.74
C GLY A 382 -33.53 4.00 10.17
N LEU A 383 -33.12 4.95 9.33
CA LEU A 383 -33.33 6.39 9.55
C LEU A 383 -34.81 6.78 9.44
N ALA A 384 -35.53 6.21 8.47
CA ALA A 384 -36.94 6.48 8.27
C ALA A 384 -37.83 6.07 9.46
N ASN A 385 -37.38 5.07 10.23
CA ASN A 385 -38.10 4.57 11.40
C ASN A 385 -37.67 5.24 12.72
N GLU A 386 -36.78 6.25 12.68
CA GLU A 386 -36.15 6.88 13.86
C GLU A 386 -35.39 5.91 14.81
N GLU A 387 -35.37 4.61 14.51
CA GLU A 387 -34.74 3.57 15.33
C GLU A 387 -33.22 3.50 15.13
N GLN A 388 -32.70 3.97 14.00
CA GLN A 388 -31.28 3.90 13.67
C GLN A 388 -30.73 5.24 13.22
N MET A 389 -30.42 6.04 14.26
CA MET A 389 -29.24 6.89 14.41
C MET A 389 -29.30 8.39 14.15
N THR A 390 -28.83 9.09 15.18
CA THR A 390 -27.84 10.17 15.03
C THR A 390 -26.95 10.34 16.25
N ALA A 391 -27.18 9.61 17.35
CA ALA A 391 -26.25 9.65 18.47
C ALA A 391 -24.91 9.06 18.03
N ARG A 392 -23.85 9.88 18.03
CA ARG A 392 -22.42 9.50 18.03
C ARG A 392 -21.72 9.29 16.69
N ASN A 393 -22.30 9.66 15.54
CA ASN A 393 -21.62 9.53 14.24
C ASN A 393 -21.14 8.10 13.91
N MET A 394 -21.93 7.06 14.21
CA MET A 394 -21.57 5.64 13.97
C MET A 394 -22.78 4.70 13.77
N SER A 395 -22.69 3.72 12.86
CA SER A 395 -23.69 2.66 12.64
C SER A 395 -23.14 1.27 12.91
N SER A 396 -23.88 0.41 13.61
CA SER A 396 -23.57 -1.02 13.70
C SER A 396 -24.38 -1.81 12.68
N PHE A 397 -23.74 -2.76 11.98
CA PHE A 397 -24.49 -3.71 11.15
C PHE A 397 -25.30 -4.68 12.01
N PRO A 398 -26.48 -5.12 11.56
CA PRO A 398 -27.30 -6.09 12.29
C PRO A 398 -26.60 -7.44 12.40
N GLU A 399 -25.85 -7.82 11.36
CA GLU A 399 -24.98 -8.99 11.34
C GLU A 399 -23.58 -8.54 10.92
N PRO A 400 -22.51 -9.02 11.58
CA PRO A 400 -21.14 -8.78 11.12
C PRO A 400 -20.94 -9.39 9.74
N GLY A 401 -20.20 -8.68 8.90
CA GLY A 401 -19.85 -9.17 7.59
C GLY A 401 -20.30 -8.28 6.45
N LEU A 402 -19.35 -7.83 5.63
CA LEU A 402 -19.63 -7.08 4.40
C LEU A 402 -18.46 -7.28 3.44
N LEU A 403 -18.71 -7.26 2.12
CA LEU A 403 -17.66 -7.27 1.11
C LEU A 403 -16.62 -8.41 1.32
N ALA A 404 -17.10 -9.64 1.52
CA ALA A 404 -16.29 -10.84 1.74
C ALA A 404 -15.37 -10.82 2.99
N ARG A 405 -15.68 -9.99 3.97
CA ARG A 405 -15.00 -9.97 5.27
C ARG A 405 -16.01 -10.02 6.40
N GLU A 406 -15.86 -10.99 7.28
CA GLU A 406 -16.76 -11.27 8.41
C GLU A 406 -16.57 -10.31 9.59
N ASP A 407 -15.43 -9.65 9.67
CA ASP A 407 -15.02 -8.84 10.82
C ASP A 407 -15.48 -7.36 10.73
N TRP A 408 -16.10 -6.95 9.62
CA TRP A 408 -16.75 -5.65 9.53
C TRP A 408 -17.97 -5.59 10.45
N ALA A 409 -17.96 -4.64 11.38
CA ALA A 409 -19.01 -4.50 12.39
C ALA A 409 -19.89 -3.27 12.16
N GLY A 410 -19.45 -2.30 11.34
CA GLY A 410 -20.23 -1.10 11.14
C GLY A 410 -19.55 -0.01 10.34
N LEU A 411 -20.05 1.21 10.53
CA LEU A 411 -19.60 2.44 9.90
C LEU A 411 -19.29 3.50 10.96
N ILE A 412 -18.27 4.29 10.72
CA ILE A 412 -18.05 5.59 11.36
C ILE A 412 -18.19 6.69 10.31
N TYR A 413 -18.67 7.86 10.72
CA TYR A 413 -18.92 8.96 9.81
C TYR A 413 -17.93 10.09 10.05
N SER A 414 -17.32 10.56 8.95
CA SER A 414 -16.54 11.78 8.94
C SER A 414 -17.35 12.91 8.31
N ASN A 415 -17.28 14.09 8.91
CA ASN A 415 -17.97 15.28 8.41
C ASN A 415 -17.26 15.82 7.17
N GLN A 416 -18.00 15.96 6.06
CA GLN A 416 -17.54 16.70 4.89
C GLN A 416 -18.60 17.71 4.47
N LYS A 417 -18.49 18.97 4.90
CA LYS A 417 -19.44 20.06 4.61
C LYS A 417 -20.90 19.60 4.64
N ASP A 418 -21.48 19.27 3.49
CA ASP A 418 -22.89 18.93 3.32
C ASP A 418 -23.21 17.42 3.27
N ILE A 419 -22.19 16.57 3.42
CA ILE A 419 -22.30 15.12 3.28
C ILE A 419 -21.50 14.37 4.35
N LEU A 420 -22.04 13.23 4.79
CA LEU A 420 -21.36 12.33 5.72
C LEU A 420 -20.57 11.29 4.93
N CYS A 421 -19.24 11.28 5.06
CA CYS A 421 -18.45 10.22 4.46
C CYS A 421 -18.39 9.00 5.40
N ALA A 422 -18.98 7.89 4.95
CA ALA A 422 -19.07 6.64 5.70
C ALA A 422 -17.84 5.76 5.48
N LEU A 423 -17.21 5.35 6.59
CA LEU A 423 -16.02 4.51 6.60
C LEU A 423 -16.29 3.21 7.35
N LEU A 424 -15.97 2.08 6.72
CA LEU A 424 -16.06 0.74 7.29
C LEU A 424 -15.12 0.61 8.47
N VAL A 425 -15.63 0.03 9.56
CA VAL A 425 -14.87 -0.32 10.75
C VAL A 425 -15.06 -1.77 11.14
N THR A 426 -13.95 -2.39 11.51
CA THR A 426 -13.90 -3.73 12.09
C THR A 426 -14.53 -3.73 13.48
N LYS A 427 -14.78 -4.92 14.04
CA LYS A 427 -15.32 -5.07 15.40
C LYS A 427 -14.51 -4.30 16.46
N HIS A 428 -13.18 -4.43 16.46
CA HIS A 428 -12.34 -3.75 17.45
C HIS A 428 -12.36 -2.23 17.28
N GLU A 429 -12.31 -1.75 16.05
CA GLU A 429 -12.40 -0.32 15.74
C GLU A 429 -13.76 0.26 16.16
N TYR A 430 -14.85 -0.47 15.91
CA TYR A 430 -16.18 -0.06 16.32
C TYR A 430 -16.29 0.03 17.86
N THR A 431 -15.84 -1.00 18.57
CA THR A 431 -15.83 -0.98 20.04
C THR A 431 -14.97 0.16 20.59
N ASN A 432 -13.78 0.38 20.04
CA ASN A 432 -12.91 1.47 20.47
C ASN A 432 -13.51 2.85 20.16
N ALA A 433 -14.15 3.03 19.01
CA ALA A 433 -14.84 4.28 18.67
C ALA A 433 -16.04 4.55 19.60
N MET A 434 -16.77 3.50 20.01
CA MET A 434 -17.84 3.59 20.99
C MET A 434 -17.36 3.94 22.40
N LEU A 435 -16.17 3.48 22.79
CA LEU A 435 -15.61 3.71 24.12
C LEU A 435 -14.81 5.01 24.22
N TYR A 436 -14.10 5.40 23.16
CA TYR A 436 -13.07 6.46 23.20
C TYR A 436 -13.27 7.55 22.13
N GLY A 437 -14.33 7.45 21.33
CA GLY A 437 -14.65 8.40 20.27
C GLY A 437 -14.16 7.95 18.89
N SER A 438 -14.98 8.19 17.86
CA SER A 438 -14.70 7.81 16.48
C SER A 438 -13.50 8.54 15.87
N GLN A 439 -13.20 9.76 16.34
CA GLN A 439 -12.09 10.57 15.82
C GLN A 439 -10.73 9.89 16.01
N ARG A 440 -10.54 9.09 17.07
CA ARG A 440 -9.33 8.29 17.29
C ARG A 440 -9.12 7.31 16.14
N ILE A 441 -10.17 6.58 15.77
CA ILE A 441 -10.13 5.63 14.64
C ILE A 441 -9.92 6.38 13.32
N LEU A 442 -10.62 7.51 13.11
CA LEU A 442 -10.44 8.34 11.92
C LEU A 442 -8.99 8.79 11.74
N ASN A 443 -8.34 9.30 12.81
CA ASN A 443 -6.96 9.75 12.74
C ASN A 443 -6.00 8.60 12.41
N ARG A 444 -6.20 7.42 13.02
CA ARG A 444 -5.39 6.24 12.72
C ARG A 444 -5.60 5.71 11.30
N LEU A 445 -6.82 5.79 10.76
CA LEU A 445 -7.06 5.54 9.34
C LEU A 445 -6.31 6.56 8.48
N GLY A 446 -6.28 7.83 8.88
CA GLY A 446 -5.46 8.85 8.24
C GLY A 446 -3.97 8.49 8.21
N GLU A 447 -3.43 7.98 9.31
CA GLU A 447 -2.05 7.46 9.38
C GLU A 447 -1.82 6.30 8.42
N LEU A 448 -2.68 5.28 8.48
CA LEU A 448 -2.57 4.07 7.66
C LEU A 448 -2.48 4.39 6.17
N TYR A 449 -3.28 5.36 5.71
CA TYR A 449 -3.30 5.79 4.30
C TYR A 449 -2.42 6.99 3.98
N ARG A 450 -1.72 7.55 4.98
CA ARG A 450 -0.97 8.81 4.86
C ARG A 450 -1.81 9.92 4.24
N TYR A 451 -3.05 10.06 4.71
CA TYR A 451 -4.04 10.99 4.20
C TYR A 451 -4.64 11.79 5.35
N PHE A 452 -4.51 13.12 5.29
CA PHE A 452 -5.02 14.02 6.32
C PHE A 452 -6.37 14.65 5.92
N PRO A 453 -7.35 14.76 6.84
CA PRO A 453 -7.30 14.23 8.20
C PRO A 453 -7.56 12.72 8.28
N ASN A 454 -8.35 12.18 7.35
CA ASN A 454 -8.68 10.76 7.26
C ASN A 454 -9.11 10.43 5.82
N PRO A 455 -8.96 9.17 5.36
CA PRO A 455 -9.38 8.78 4.01
C PRO A 455 -10.89 8.98 3.84
N HIS A 456 -11.32 9.35 2.63
CA HIS A 456 -12.74 9.42 2.25
C HIS A 456 -13.16 8.21 1.39
N TRP A 457 -12.39 7.12 1.48
CA TRP A 457 -12.62 5.87 0.77
C TRP A 457 -12.34 4.68 1.67
N ASN A 458 -12.95 3.56 1.31
CA ASN A 458 -12.83 2.27 1.96
C ASN A 458 -11.95 1.36 1.11
N ASP A 459 -11.06 0.61 1.77
CA ASP A 459 -10.27 -0.45 1.18
C ASP A 459 -10.70 -1.76 1.85
N ARG A 460 -11.20 -2.69 1.03
CA ARG A 460 -11.89 -3.91 1.51
C ARG A 460 -10.95 -4.78 2.34
N PHE A 461 -9.67 -4.83 2.01
CA PHE A 461 -8.72 -5.74 2.64
C PHE A 461 -7.67 -5.02 3.50
N ARG A 462 -7.99 -3.82 4.01
CA ARG A 462 -7.10 -3.11 4.93
C ARG A 462 -6.93 -3.83 6.26
N THR A 463 -5.76 -3.65 6.86
CA THR A 463 -5.53 -4.03 8.26
C THR A 463 -6.39 -3.17 9.19
N GLU A 464 -6.81 -3.74 10.32
CA GLU A 464 -7.41 -2.99 11.42
C GLU A 464 -6.41 -1.97 12.01
N VAL A 465 -6.93 -0.88 12.56
CA VAL A 465 -6.14 0.18 13.23
C VAL A 465 -6.43 0.27 14.73
N ALA A 466 -7.16 -0.70 15.28
CA ALA A 466 -7.43 -0.81 16.71
C ALA A 466 -7.32 -2.26 17.18
N TYR A 467 -6.98 -2.44 18.45
CA TYR A 467 -6.77 -3.74 19.09
C TYR A 467 -7.82 -4.02 20.17
N GLU A 468 -8.00 -5.29 20.56
CA GLU A 468 -9.03 -5.72 21.51
C GLU A 468 -8.81 -5.18 22.94
N ASN A 469 -7.55 -5.05 23.37
CA ASN A 469 -7.18 -4.69 24.75
C ASN A 469 -6.53 -3.31 24.84
N GLU A 470 -7.04 -2.34 24.08
CA GLU A 470 -6.60 -0.95 24.22
C GLU A 470 -7.22 -0.33 25.48
N GLU A 471 -6.42 -0.21 26.53
CA GLU A 471 -6.80 0.56 27.71
C GLU A 471 -6.06 1.91 27.70
N PRO A 472 -6.67 2.98 27.16
CA PRO A 472 -6.15 4.32 27.39
C PRO A 472 -6.21 4.63 28.88
N VAL A 473 -5.22 5.38 29.35
CA VAL A 473 -5.16 5.87 30.72
C VAL A 473 -6.24 6.93 30.91
N ALA A 474 -6.46 7.75 29.88
CA ALA A 474 -7.64 8.57 29.79
C ALA A 474 -8.84 7.66 29.47
N LYS A 475 -9.62 7.31 30.49
CA LYS A 475 -10.99 6.83 30.32
C LYS A 475 -11.90 8.02 30.57
N PRO A 476 -12.04 8.96 29.61
CA PRO A 476 -13.00 10.03 29.79
C PRO A 476 -14.33 9.39 30.16
N THR A 477 -15.06 9.96 31.11
CA THR A 477 -16.43 9.51 31.39
C THR A 477 -17.24 9.90 30.15
N VAL A 478 -17.19 9.06 29.12
CA VAL A 478 -17.46 9.46 27.76
C VAL A 478 -18.91 9.84 27.63
N ARG A 479 -19.14 11.13 27.39
CA ARG A 479 -20.41 11.62 26.91
C ARG A 479 -20.17 12.26 25.55
N PHE A 480 -20.90 11.76 24.58
CA PHE A 480 -20.81 12.20 23.20
C PHE A 480 -21.67 13.46 23.07
N LEU A 481 -21.00 14.60 22.91
CA LEU A 481 -21.64 15.78 22.37
C LEU A 481 -21.27 15.84 20.88
N ASP A 482 -22.27 15.88 20.02
CA ASP A 482 -22.04 16.06 18.60
C ASP A 482 -21.61 17.51 18.31
N GLY A 483 -20.81 17.71 17.27
CA GLY A 483 -20.40 19.04 16.82
C GLY A 483 -19.28 19.70 17.62
N VAL A 484 -18.70 19.03 18.62
CA VAL A 484 -17.55 19.60 19.36
C VAL A 484 -16.30 19.51 18.52
N THR A 485 -15.62 20.63 18.30
CA THR A 485 -14.31 20.67 17.62
C THR A 485 -13.26 21.34 18.48
N THR A 486 -12.01 20.96 18.29
CA THR A 486 -10.87 21.52 19.03
C THR A 486 -9.72 21.90 18.12
N ALA A 487 -9.08 23.02 18.43
CA ALA A 487 -7.83 23.45 17.81
C ALA A 487 -6.92 24.13 18.84
N LEU A 488 -5.71 23.62 19.00
CA LEU A 488 -4.61 24.27 19.68
C LEU A 488 -3.77 25.05 18.66
N TYR A 489 -3.83 26.38 18.75
CA TYR A 489 -3.04 27.30 17.95
C TYR A 489 -1.66 27.47 18.58
N LYS A 490 -0.66 26.78 18.04
CA LYS A 490 0.66 26.61 18.66
C LYS A 490 1.40 27.94 18.86
N ASN A 491 1.25 28.88 17.93
CA ASN A 491 1.95 30.16 17.98
C ASN A 491 1.37 31.12 19.02
N ASP A 492 0.07 31.03 19.26
CA ASP A 492 -0.67 31.95 20.12
C ASP A 492 -0.90 31.36 21.53
N CYS A 493 -0.52 30.09 21.71
CA CYS A 493 -0.75 29.31 22.93
C CYS A 493 -2.23 29.27 23.31
N GLU A 494 -3.12 29.14 22.32
CA GLU A 494 -4.57 29.19 22.51
C GLU A 494 -5.22 27.84 22.20
N LEU A 495 -5.99 27.29 23.14
CA LEU A 495 -6.89 26.16 22.92
C LEU A 495 -8.29 26.71 22.65
N HIS A 496 -8.82 26.46 21.45
CA HIS A 496 -10.17 26.82 21.05
C HIS A 496 -11.04 25.58 21.04
N ILE A 497 -12.21 25.69 21.66
CA ILE A 497 -13.24 24.64 21.72
C ILE A 497 -14.52 25.26 21.16
N LYS A 498 -14.99 24.74 20.03
CA LYS A 498 -16.28 25.17 19.46
C LYS A 498 -17.33 24.12 19.77
N LEU A 499 -18.44 24.57 20.33
CA LEU A 499 -19.62 23.79 20.68
C LEU A 499 -20.77 24.23 19.77
N SER A 500 -21.56 23.28 19.26
CA SER A 500 -22.77 23.63 18.50
C SER A 500 -23.87 24.15 19.43
N LYS A 501 -24.55 25.25 19.05
CA LYS A 501 -25.72 25.76 19.79
C LYS A 501 -26.91 24.80 19.70
N SER A 502 -27.01 24.04 18.63
CA SER A 502 -28.06 23.06 18.35
C SER A 502 -27.79 21.68 18.92
N THR A 503 -26.64 21.47 19.61
CA THR A 503 -26.33 20.22 20.32
C THR A 503 -27.56 19.77 21.15
N PRO A 504 -28.30 18.73 20.74
CA PRO A 504 -29.59 18.42 21.34
C PRO A 504 -29.40 17.79 22.72
N GLY A 505 -29.97 18.38 23.77
CA GLY A 505 -30.28 17.79 25.10
C GLY A 505 -29.15 17.21 25.95
N GLY A 506 -28.01 16.83 25.36
CA GLY A 506 -26.92 16.14 26.04
C GLY A 506 -26.10 17.07 26.93
N LEU A 507 -26.09 18.37 26.66
CA LEU A 507 -25.36 19.32 27.50
C LEU A 507 -26.04 19.48 28.85
N ASP A 508 -27.37 19.67 28.85
CA ASP A 508 -28.14 19.80 30.10
C ASP A 508 -28.05 18.53 30.93
N GLU A 509 -28.22 17.34 30.33
CA GLU A 509 -28.07 16.05 31.05
C GLU A 509 -26.67 15.87 31.64
N LEU A 510 -25.66 16.39 30.95
CA LEU A 510 -24.27 16.29 31.37
C LEU A 510 -23.98 17.23 32.55
N LEU A 511 -24.59 18.41 32.56
CA LEU A 511 -24.46 19.41 33.62
C LEU A 511 -25.40 19.13 34.81
N GLU A 512 -26.53 18.46 34.59
CA GLU A 512 -27.57 18.15 35.58
C GLU A 512 -27.18 17.08 36.60
N VAL A 513 -25.98 16.49 36.51
CA VAL A 513 -25.47 15.57 37.51
C VAL A 513 -25.17 16.33 38.80
N LYS A 514 -26.22 16.61 39.58
CA LYS A 514 -26.25 17.18 40.93
C LYS A 514 -25.47 16.27 41.87
N SER A 515 -24.15 16.40 41.81
CA SER A 515 -23.20 15.75 42.69
C SER A 515 -22.61 16.86 43.53
N ASP A 516 -22.62 16.66 44.86
CA ASP A 516 -22.00 17.59 45.81
C ASP A 516 -20.49 17.77 45.56
N GLN A 517 -19.90 16.93 44.71
CA GLN A 517 -18.53 17.04 44.22
C GLN A 517 -18.52 17.33 42.71
N PRO A 518 -17.73 18.33 42.25
CA PRO A 518 -17.60 18.63 40.84
C PRO A 518 -16.93 17.45 40.13
N LYS A 519 -17.65 16.88 39.15
CA LYS A 519 -17.16 15.77 38.34
C LYS A 519 -16.35 16.30 37.16
N ALA A 520 -15.38 15.52 36.69
CA ALA A 520 -14.68 15.83 35.46
C ALA A 520 -15.67 15.92 34.28
N LEU A 521 -15.51 16.95 33.46
CA LEU A 521 -16.28 17.18 32.24
C LEU A 521 -15.41 16.73 31.06
N SER A 522 -15.94 15.89 30.17
CA SER A 522 -15.18 15.45 28.99
C SER A 522 -16.05 15.40 27.75
N PHE A 523 -15.46 15.81 26.63
CA PHE A 523 -16.08 15.76 25.31
C PHE A 523 -15.18 14.99 24.35
N ASN A 524 -15.78 14.12 23.53
CA ASN A 524 -15.13 13.69 22.30
C ASN A 524 -15.16 14.83 21.29
N THR A 525 -14.11 14.96 20.49
CA THR A 525 -13.94 16.10 19.59
C THR A 525 -13.68 15.64 18.17
N HIS A 526 -14.13 16.43 17.21
CA HIS A 526 -13.89 16.22 15.80
C HIS A 526 -12.76 17.11 15.29
N THR A 527 -12.17 16.71 14.17
CA THR A 527 -11.22 17.57 13.44
C THR A 527 -11.93 18.79 12.89
N THR A 528 -11.41 19.99 13.21
CA THR A 528 -11.88 21.24 12.62
C THR A 528 -11.26 21.49 11.24
N GLU A 529 -11.92 22.25 10.36
CA GLU A 529 -11.40 22.53 9.00
C GLU A 529 -10.05 23.28 9.01
N GLU A 530 -9.84 24.12 10.03
CA GLU A 530 -8.61 24.88 10.22
C GLU A 530 -7.44 24.01 10.72
N ALA A 531 -7.69 22.76 11.13
CA ALA A 531 -6.66 21.87 11.62
C ALA A 531 -5.71 21.48 10.48
N ASP A 532 -4.41 21.56 10.77
CA ASP A 532 -3.34 21.16 9.86
C ASP A 532 -2.48 20.01 10.43
N CYS A 533 -2.81 19.57 11.64
CA CYS A 533 -2.35 18.35 12.28
C CYS A 533 -3.38 17.81 13.28
N ALA A 534 -3.35 16.50 13.52
CA ALA A 534 -4.27 15.80 14.41
C ALA A 534 -3.51 14.82 15.30
N LEU A 535 -3.73 14.92 16.61
CA LEU A 535 -3.10 14.07 17.60
C LEU A 535 -3.55 12.61 17.46
N MET A 536 -2.64 11.71 17.83
CA MET A 536 -2.84 10.27 17.79
C MET A 536 -2.13 9.59 18.95
N TRP A 537 -2.71 8.45 19.33
CA TRP A 537 -2.18 7.61 20.38
C TRP A 537 -2.35 6.14 20.02
N TYR A 538 -1.35 5.35 20.41
CA TYR A 538 -1.36 3.89 20.38
C TYR A 538 -0.96 3.33 21.75
N PRO A 539 -1.43 2.12 22.12
CA PRO A 539 -0.98 1.46 23.34
C PRO A 539 0.54 1.36 23.41
N GLY A 540 1.12 1.74 24.55
CA GLY A 540 2.57 1.73 24.76
C GLY A 540 3.34 2.84 24.04
N GLN A 541 2.67 3.79 23.38
CA GLN A 541 3.32 4.93 22.76
C GLN A 541 4.00 5.82 23.81
N GLU A 542 5.31 6.02 23.65
CA GLU A 542 6.06 6.99 24.42
C GLU A 542 5.97 8.37 23.76
N GLY A 543 5.33 9.33 24.45
CA GLY A 543 5.22 10.71 24.00
C GLY A 543 4.08 10.98 23.01
N LEU A 544 4.09 12.19 22.47
CA LEU A 544 3.04 12.69 21.59
C LEU A 544 3.29 12.29 20.14
N PHE A 545 2.24 11.87 19.45
CA PHE A 545 2.27 11.53 18.04
C PHE A 545 1.11 12.22 17.32
N ALA A 546 1.31 12.56 16.04
CA ALA A 546 0.32 13.25 15.24
C ALA A 546 0.51 12.97 13.75
N ILE A 547 -0.59 13.01 12.99
CA ILE A 547 -0.56 13.13 11.53
C ILE A 547 -0.73 14.60 11.13
N ASP A 548 -0.15 14.98 10.00
CA ASP A 548 -0.19 16.34 9.47
C ASP A 548 -0.66 16.38 8.01
N ARG A 549 -1.23 17.52 7.63
CA ARG A 549 -1.47 17.83 6.21
C ARG A 549 -0.13 17.97 5.51
N HIS A 550 -0.01 17.44 4.29
CA HIS A 550 1.25 17.54 3.53
C HIS A 550 1.71 19.00 3.39
N ASN A 551 2.98 19.26 3.72
CA ASN A 551 3.58 20.60 3.76
C ASN A 551 2.93 21.58 4.77
N SER A 552 2.24 21.10 5.81
CA SER A 552 1.72 21.99 6.84
C SER A 552 2.80 22.55 7.76
N GLN A 553 2.49 23.68 8.37
CA GLN A 553 3.34 24.30 9.39
C GLN A 553 3.04 23.78 10.80
N LYS A 554 2.07 22.86 10.94
CA LYS A 554 1.66 22.26 12.22
C LYS A 554 1.24 23.33 13.23
N LYS A 555 0.52 24.33 12.73
CA LYS A 555 0.08 25.49 13.50
C LYS A 555 -1.16 25.18 14.33
N ASN A 556 -2.07 24.38 13.79
CA ASN A 556 -3.41 24.18 14.31
C ASN A 556 -3.62 22.68 14.54
N MET A 557 -3.49 22.29 15.80
CA MET A 557 -3.53 20.89 16.21
C MET A 557 -4.90 20.53 16.79
N THR A 558 -5.54 19.51 16.26
CA THR A 558 -6.78 18.97 16.83
C THR A 558 -6.52 17.74 17.69
N GLY A 559 -7.42 17.47 18.63
CA GLY A 559 -7.41 16.30 19.51
C GLY A 559 -8.63 15.41 19.27
N CYS A 560 -8.64 14.23 19.88
CA CYS A 560 -9.76 13.30 19.88
C CYS A 560 -10.73 13.55 21.04
N PHE A 561 -10.27 14.22 22.09
CA PHE A 561 -11.10 14.62 23.22
C PHE A 561 -10.56 15.89 23.89
N VAL A 562 -11.40 16.51 24.72
CA VAL A 562 -10.99 17.49 25.72
C VAL A 562 -11.62 17.12 27.07
N MET A 563 -10.83 17.21 28.14
CA MET A 563 -11.25 16.89 29.50
C MET A 563 -10.93 18.04 30.45
N PHE A 564 -11.92 18.51 31.18
CA PHE A 564 -11.79 19.49 32.24
C PHE A 564 -11.83 18.79 33.59
N LEU A 565 -10.77 18.99 34.36
CA LEU A 565 -10.55 18.38 35.65
C LEU A 565 -10.72 19.44 36.73
N PRO A 566 -11.80 19.42 37.52
CA PRO A 566 -11.89 20.22 38.73
C PRO A 566 -10.85 19.70 39.74
N HIS A 567 -10.43 20.54 40.70
CA HIS A 567 -9.47 20.24 41.78
C HIS A 567 -7.99 20.41 41.44
N ALA A 568 -7.65 21.38 40.60
CA ALA A 568 -6.28 21.84 40.49
C ALA A 568 -5.92 22.70 41.72
N GLU A 569 -5.54 22.09 42.85
CA GLU A 569 -5.34 22.78 44.13
C GLU A 569 -4.19 23.81 44.07
N GLU A 570 -3.14 23.54 43.31
CA GLU A 570 -1.97 24.42 43.24
C GLU A 570 -1.88 25.23 41.93
N LYS A 571 -2.12 24.58 40.78
CA LYS A 571 -1.93 25.20 39.47
C LYS A 571 -2.98 24.83 38.46
N GLN A 572 -3.51 25.82 37.77
CA GLN A 572 -4.38 25.61 36.63
C GLN A 572 -3.56 25.56 35.34
N THR A 573 -3.79 24.54 34.51
CA THR A 573 -2.93 24.29 33.33
C THR A 573 -3.70 23.71 32.16
N ILE A 574 -3.28 24.08 30.94
CA ILE A 574 -3.69 23.43 29.69
C ILE A 574 -2.59 22.46 29.24
N GLY A 575 -2.92 21.18 29.19
CA GLY A 575 -2.02 20.08 28.88
C GLY A 575 -2.44 19.26 27.67
N LEU A 576 -1.50 18.46 27.18
CA LEU A 576 -1.74 17.41 26.18
C LEU A 576 -1.66 16.07 26.90
N TYR A 577 -2.61 15.19 26.61
CA TYR A 577 -2.64 13.85 27.18
C TYR A 577 -3.10 12.85 26.15
N GLU A 578 -2.28 11.83 25.87
CA GLU A 578 -2.50 10.89 24.76
C GLU A 578 -2.76 11.61 23.43
N ASP A 579 -3.98 11.52 22.92
CA ASP A 579 -4.47 12.15 21.70
C ASP A 579 -5.47 13.28 21.94
N GLY A 580 -5.59 13.79 23.17
CA GLY A 580 -6.52 14.85 23.55
C GLY A 580 -5.90 15.96 24.39
N PHE A 581 -6.79 16.83 24.87
CA PHE A 581 -6.45 17.98 25.71
C PHE A 581 -6.97 17.80 27.13
N THR A 582 -6.19 18.25 28.11
CA THR A 582 -6.60 18.28 29.52
C THR A 582 -6.53 19.70 30.05
N VAL A 583 -7.57 20.13 30.75
CA VAL A 583 -7.67 21.45 31.35
C VAL A 583 -7.85 21.27 32.85
N PHE A 584 -6.79 21.52 33.61
CA PHE A 584 -6.83 21.51 35.07
C PHE A 584 -7.28 22.88 35.56
N VAL A 585 -8.39 22.94 36.29
CA VAL A 585 -8.95 24.21 36.77
C VAL A 585 -9.25 24.16 38.27
N ARG A 586 -9.21 25.33 38.92
CA ARG A 586 -9.62 25.47 40.32
C ARG A 586 -11.15 25.39 40.41
N PRO A 587 -11.70 25.05 41.58
CA PRO A 587 -13.15 24.88 41.74
C PRO A 587 -13.99 26.11 41.36
N ASP A 588 -13.51 27.32 41.65
CA ASP A 588 -14.16 28.59 41.31
C ASP A 588 -14.21 28.82 39.79
N THR A 589 -13.06 28.72 39.11
CA THR A 589 -12.97 28.83 37.65
C THR A 589 -13.79 27.74 36.94
N TYR A 590 -13.80 26.52 37.49
CA TYR A 590 -14.64 25.45 36.97
C TYR A 590 -16.12 25.79 37.05
N ALA A 591 -16.59 26.31 38.19
CA ALA A 591 -17.98 26.71 38.37
C ALA A 591 -18.40 27.80 37.38
N GLU A 592 -17.56 28.83 37.19
CA GLU A 592 -17.79 29.89 36.20
C GLU A 592 -17.88 29.34 34.76
N MET A 593 -16.94 28.47 34.40
CA MET A 593 -16.93 27.81 33.09
C MET A 593 -18.20 26.99 32.87
N ILE A 594 -18.64 26.24 33.87
CA ILE A 594 -19.86 25.43 33.79
C ILE A 594 -21.10 26.30 33.61
N VAL A 595 -21.20 27.42 34.33
CA VAL A 595 -22.29 28.39 34.13
C VAL A 595 -22.28 28.92 32.69
N ALA A 596 -21.12 29.38 32.20
CA ALA A 596 -21.00 29.89 30.84
C ALA A 596 -21.39 28.84 29.78
N ILE A 597 -20.95 27.58 29.98
CA ILE A 597 -21.33 26.48 29.10
C ILE A 597 -22.84 26.22 29.13
N SER A 598 -23.46 26.20 30.33
CA SER A 598 -24.90 26.00 30.49
C SER A 598 -25.74 27.09 29.82
N GLU A 599 -25.26 28.33 29.88
CA GLU A 599 -25.91 29.50 29.30
C GLU A 599 -25.55 29.69 27.82
N LYS A 600 -24.75 28.78 27.24
CA LYS A 600 -24.23 28.86 25.86
C LYS A 600 -23.52 30.18 25.56
N GLN A 601 -22.78 30.70 26.54
CA GLN A 601 -22.04 31.95 26.44
C GLN A 601 -20.58 31.70 26.10
N HIS A 602 -19.98 32.66 25.37
CA HIS A 602 -18.54 32.67 25.16
C HIS A 602 -17.81 32.68 26.51
N TYR A 603 -16.82 31.81 26.66
CA TYR A 603 -15.97 31.75 27.85
C TYR A 603 -14.50 31.83 27.46
N GLN A 604 -13.75 32.65 28.19
CA GLN A 604 -12.31 32.76 28.03
C GLN A 604 -11.61 32.66 29.38
N TRP A 605 -10.45 32.00 29.38
CA TRP A 605 -9.66 31.79 30.58
C TRP A 605 -8.18 31.68 30.22
N GLN A 606 -7.28 31.97 31.17
CA GLN A 606 -5.83 31.87 30.98
C GLN A 606 -5.20 31.05 32.11
N ASP A 607 -4.32 30.12 31.74
CA ASP A 607 -3.62 29.24 32.67
C ASP A 607 -2.40 29.90 33.32
N ASP A 608 -1.84 29.27 34.35
CA ASP A 608 -0.70 29.81 35.10
C ASP A 608 0.59 29.92 34.26
N ASN A 609 0.63 29.31 33.08
CA ASN A 609 1.74 29.39 32.12
C ASN A 609 1.46 30.36 30.97
N GLY A 610 0.36 31.11 31.03
CA GLY A 610 -0.04 32.09 30.04
C GLY A 610 -0.76 31.53 28.81
N LYS A 611 -1.06 30.23 28.76
CA LYS A 611 -1.89 29.65 27.68
C LYS A 611 -3.34 30.05 27.87
N ARG A 612 -4.05 30.31 26.78
CA ARG A 612 -5.45 30.75 26.81
C ARG A 612 -6.39 29.63 26.35
N LEU A 613 -7.57 29.59 26.95
CA LEU A 613 -8.69 28.74 26.58
C LEU A 613 -9.82 29.63 26.08
N PHE A 614 -10.42 29.24 24.96
CA PHE A 614 -11.64 29.83 24.42
C PHE A 614 -12.68 28.73 24.22
N ILE A 615 -13.90 28.98 24.71
CA ILE A 615 -15.06 28.13 24.48
C ILE A 615 -16.11 28.99 23.75
N ASP A 616 -16.38 28.61 22.51
CA ASP A 616 -17.29 29.33 21.62
C ASP A 616 -18.52 28.47 21.29
N PHE A 617 -19.67 29.12 21.15
CA PHE A 617 -20.91 28.49 20.71
C PHE A 617 -21.25 28.93 19.28
N VAL A 618 -21.16 28.00 18.34
CA VAL A 618 -21.37 28.24 16.90
C VAL A 618 -22.71 27.67 16.44
N ASP A 619 -23.28 28.28 15.41
CA ASP A 619 -24.42 27.69 14.68
C ASP A 619 -23.88 26.57 13.77
N ASP A 620 -24.69 25.53 13.53
CA ASP A 620 -24.31 24.34 12.73
C ASP A 620 -23.98 24.63 11.26
#